data_AF-U2LL46-F1
#
_entry.id   AF-U2LL46-F1
#
_cell.length_a   1.000
_cell.length_b   1.000
_cell.length_c   1.000
_cell.angle_alpha   90.00
_cell.angle_beta   90.00
_cell.angle_gamma   90.00
#
_symmetry.space_group_name_H-M   'P 1'
#
loop_
_entity.id
_entity.type
_entity.pdbx_description
1 polymer ?
#
loop_
_entity_poly.entity_id
_entity_poly.type
_entity_poly.pdbx_seq_one_letter_code
_entity_poly.pdbx_strand_id
1 'polypeptide(L)'
;MKTIFFAVSALALFVMTACKDPSDGTGTLPEAPFVEGVSFILSPDKRTITVKVKTAVGNVTVEGCEETTLTSDTEAELHAQGTRVTLKGDITELKCDNNQLISLNVQGLTALKSLECVNNRLTALNVQGLPALQELECRNNELTSLNLRGMTALQGLWCSGNKLTALNVQSLTALQTLRCNGNLFTELDVHGLKTLQNLSCKNNKLVALNVQGCTALEELECDANQLTELKVQGLRALQTLRCYDNRLTSLDVHGLGALKELECNDNLLTALNAQDCTVLEKLHCRKNQLTVLNVQGCTALRGVDCLSNKLDAQAFTKLFSDLPQSIIYAYCYLYTEEKGVSEGNCKDFTNSPDLKAAFEKAKDEKKWTMYKIDTDKSMVEI
;
A
#
# COMPACT_ATOMS: atom_id res chain seq x y z
N MET A 1 19.35 -37.33 53.04
CA MET A 1 19.59 -35.87 53.13
C MET A 1 20.65 -35.49 52.12
N LYS A 2 20.23 -34.98 50.97
CA LYS A 2 21.10 -34.36 49.96
C LYS A 2 20.36 -33.14 49.42
N THR A 3 20.99 -32.00 49.62
CA THR A 3 20.56 -30.64 49.27
C THR A 3 20.63 -30.47 47.76
N ILE A 4 19.55 -30.04 47.12
CA ILE A 4 19.54 -29.55 45.73
C ILE A 4 19.02 -28.12 45.76
N PHE A 5 19.91 -27.19 45.42
CA PHE A 5 19.61 -25.78 45.16
C PHE A 5 18.89 -25.68 43.80
N PHE A 6 17.68 -25.14 43.77
CA PHE A 6 17.09 -24.57 42.55
C PHE A 6 17.36 -23.07 42.55
N ALA A 7 18.15 -22.61 41.59
CA ALA A 7 18.29 -21.20 41.28
C ALA A 7 17.01 -20.73 40.57
N VAL A 8 16.29 -19.80 41.18
CA VAL A 8 15.14 -19.12 40.61
C VAL A 8 15.67 -18.08 39.62
N SER A 9 15.47 -18.28 38.31
CA SER A 9 15.59 -17.18 37.35
C SER A 9 14.26 -16.43 37.34
N ALA A 10 14.33 -15.12 37.61
CA ALA A 10 13.18 -14.24 37.65
C ALA A 10 12.67 -14.00 36.23
N LEU A 11 11.61 -14.72 35.86
CA LEU A 11 10.77 -14.36 34.72
C LEU A 11 9.78 -13.30 35.22
N ALA A 12 10.08 -12.03 34.98
CA ALA A 12 9.14 -10.94 35.26
C ALA A 12 7.97 -11.03 34.28
N LEU A 13 6.87 -11.68 34.70
CA LEU A 13 5.54 -11.52 34.13
C LEU A 13 5.11 -10.08 34.38
N PHE A 14 5.02 -9.26 33.32
CA PHE A 14 4.21 -8.04 33.37
C PHE A 14 2.79 -8.37 32.95
N VAL A 15 1.89 -8.26 33.93
CA VAL A 15 0.45 -8.25 33.78
C VAL A 15 0.08 -7.09 32.85
N MET A 16 -0.48 -7.39 31.67
CA MET A 16 -1.07 -6.39 30.79
C MET A 16 -2.32 -5.82 31.47
N THR A 17 -2.17 -4.64 32.04
CA THR A 17 -3.30 -3.76 32.34
C THR A 17 -3.41 -2.81 31.15
N ALA A 18 -4.59 -2.72 30.55
CA ALA A 18 -4.85 -1.87 29.39
C ALA A 18 -4.40 -0.43 29.66
N CYS A 19 -3.35 0.01 28.97
CA CYS A 19 -2.91 1.40 28.96
C CYS A 19 -3.20 2.04 27.61
N LYS A 20 -3.56 3.32 27.73
CA LYS A 20 -4.03 4.26 26.72
C LYS A 20 -3.09 4.41 25.53
N ASP A 21 -3.69 4.94 24.46
CA ASP A 21 -3.14 5.49 23.24
C ASP A 21 -1.60 5.78 23.28
N PRO A 22 -0.78 5.24 22.36
CA PRO A 22 0.65 5.54 22.28
C PRO A 22 0.97 6.96 21.76
N SER A 23 -0.03 7.80 21.49
CA SER A 23 0.16 9.17 21.00
C SER A 23 0.46 10.20 22.11
N ASP A 24 0.23 9.87 23.38
CA ASP A 24 0.62 10.67 24.54
C ASP A 24 2.10 10.40 24.88
N GLY A 25 2.98 11.25 24.32
CA GLY A 25 4.44 11.13 24.36
C GLY A 25 5.12 11.21 25.74
N THR A 26 4.76 10.34 26.68
CA THR A 26 5.47 10.14 27.96
C THR A 26 6.19 8.79 28.05
N GLY A 27 6.07 7.94 27.03
CA GLY A 27 6.81 6.68 26.94
C GLY A 27 8.18 6.90 26.30
N THR A 28 9.21 7.19 27.09
CA THR A 28 10.60 7.07 26.63
C THR A 28 10.90 5.59 26.41
N LEU A 29 11.07 5.17 25.14
CA LEU A 29 11.75 3.92 24.84
C LEU A 29 13.12 3.95 25.54
N PRO A 30 13.59 2.85 26.15
CA PRO A 30 14.89 2.84 26.82
C PRO A 30 15.97 3.31 25.85
N GLU A 31 16.66 4.39 26.20
CA GLU A 31 17.83 4.88 25.45
C GLU A 31 18.87 3.76 25.45
N ALA A 32 19.06 3.11 24.30
CA ALA A 32 20.25 2.32 24.07
C ALA A 32 21.46 3.27 24.17
N PRO A 33 22.56 2.86 24.84
CA PRO A 33 23.73 3.71 24.99
C PRO A 33 24.22 4.20 23.62
N PHE A 34 24.60 5.48 23.55
CA PHE A 34 25.20 6.07 22.37
C PHE A 34 26.44 5.26 21.97
N VAL A 35 26.42 4.70 20.76
CA VAL A 35 27.57 4.08 20.13
C VAL A 35 27.85 4.92 18.90
N GLU A 36 29.07 5.42 18.79
CA GLU A 36 29.54 6.08 17.58
C GLU A 36 29.54 5.06 16.44
N GLY A 37 28.61 5.19 15.49
CA GLY A 37 28.44 4.28 14.36
C GLY A 37 27.16 3.42 14.39
N VAL A 38 27.00 2.55 13.40
CA VAL A 38 25.90 1.58 13.30
C VAL A 38 26.22 0.39 14.19
N SER A 39 25.25 -0.11 14.95
CA SER A 39 25.38 -1.40 15.64
C SER A 39 24.30 -2.38 15.20
N PHE A 40 24.73 -3.58 14.82
CA PHE A 40 23.86 -4.72 14.50
C PHE A 40 23.86 -5.73 15.64
N ILE A 41 22.71 -6.35 15.89
CA ILE A 41 22.61 -7.57 16.70
C ILE A 41 22.01 -8.67 15.83
N LEU A 42 22.86 -9.66 15.51
CA LEU A 42 22.56 -10.84 14.72
C LEU A 42 21.78 -11.86 15.54
N SER A 43 21.00 -12.69 14.85
CA SER A 43 20.42 -13.88 15.47
C SER A 43 21.51 -14.88 15.90
N PRO A 44 21.31 -15.67 16.98
CA PRO A 44 22.35 -16.55 17.52
C PRO A 44 22.92 -17.57 16.51
N ASP A 45 22.10 -17.97 15.55
CA ASP A 45 22.35 -18.93 14.48
C ASP A 45 23.03 -18.33 13.23
N LYS A 46 23.11 -17.00 13.13
CA LYS A 46 23.74 -16.31 11.99
C LYS A 46 25.11 -15.76 12.39
N ARG A 47 26.10 -15.96 11.52
CA ARG A 47 27.48 -15.48 11.67
C ARG A 47 27.97 -14.67 10.48
N THR A 48 27.20 -14.62 9.40
CA THR A 48 27.51 -13.78 8.24
C THR A 48 26.50 -12.64 8.16
N ILE A 49 26.96 -11.45 7.79
CA ILE A 49 26.09 -10.29 7.54
C ILE A 49 26.49 -9.66 6.22
N THR A 50 25.52 -9.49 5.32
CA THR A 50 25.74 -8.83 4.04
C THR A 50 25.33 -7.38 4.17
N VAL A 51 26.27 -6.46 3.94
CA VAL A 51 26.00 -5.02 4.02
C VAL A 51 26.53 -4.30 2.80
N LYS A 52 25.85 -3.23 2.40
CA LYS A 52 26.39 -2.22 1.49
C LYS A 52 26.32 -0.88 2.20
N VAL A 53 27.45 -0.20 2.28
CA VAL A 53 27.59 1.05 3.04
C VAL A 53 28.24 2.09 2.17
N LYS A 54 27.64 3.26 2.08
CA LYS A 54 28.22 4.41 1.41
C LYS A 54 28.59 5.47 2.44
N THR A 55 29.79 6.01 2.31
CA THR A 55 30.28 7.09 3.17
C THR A 55 30.45 8.39 2.38
N ALA A 56 30.39 9.51 3.07
CA ALA A 56 30.74 10.80 2.48
C ALA A 56 32.25 10.89 2.18
N VAL A 57 33.08 10.35 3.08
CA VAL A 57 34.54 10.35 2.98
C VAL A 57 35.11 9.05 3.58
N GLY A 58 36.12 8.48 2.92
CA GLY A 58 36.94 7.40 3.49
C GLY A 58 36.27 6.03 3.57
N ASN A 59 36.99 5.07 4.15
CA ASN A 59 36.50 3.70 4.36
C ASN A 59 35.72 3.58 5.67
N VAL A 60 34.88 2.56 5.77
CA VAL A 60 34.15 2.22 7.00
C VAL A 60 35.02 1.29 7.84
N THR A 61 35.17 1.55 9.13
CA THR A 61 35.80 0.61 10.07
C THR A 61 34.77 -0.40 10.55
N VAL A 62 35.14 -1.68 10.60
CA VAL A 62 34.30 -2.78 11.06
C VAL A 62 34.86 -3.32 12.38
N GLU A 63 34.00 -3.48 13.37
CA GLU A 63 34.31 -4.11 14.65
C GLU A 63 33.38 -5.31 14.89
N GLY A 64 33.92 -6.38 15.47
CA GLY A 64 33.16 -7.62 15.74
C GLY A 64 33.12 -8.63 14.59
N CYS A 65 33.91 -8.41 13.53
CA CYS A 65 34.06 -9.30 12.38
C CYS A 65 35.53 -9.65 12.12
N GLU A 66 35.77 -10.65 11.25
CA GLU A 66 37.10 -10.94 10.70
C GLU A 66 37.60 -9.80 9.80
N GLU A 67 36.71 -9.21 9.02
CA GLU A 67 36.95 -8.00 8.26
C GLU A 67 37.03 -6.80 9.20
N THR A 68 37.99 -5.91 8.92
CA THR A 68 38.22 -4.69 9.72
C THR A 68 37.88 -3.41 8.97
N THR A 69 37.66 -3.48 7.65
CA THR A 69 37.29 -2.34 6.82
C THR A 69 36.32 -2.72 5.71
N LEU A 70 35.48 -1.78 5.28
CA LEU A 70 34.68 -1.89 4.06
C LEU A 70 35.04 -0.80 3.07
N THR A 71 35.01 -1.16 1.79
CA THR A 71 35.08 -0.19 0.69
C THR A 71 33.69 0.43 0.51
N SER A 72 33.63 1.76 0.46
CA SER A 72 32.38 2.49 0.26
C SER A 72 31.68 2.07 -1.04
N ASP A 73 30.35 2.01 -0.98
CA ASP A 73 29.44 1.70 -2.09
C ASP A 73 29.66 0.31 -2.73
N THR A 74 30.30 -0.60 -1.99
CA THR A 74 30.48 -2.01 -2.38
C THR A 74 29.73 -2.92 -1.42
N GLU A 75 29.00 -3.89 -1.96
CA GLU A 75 28.40 -4.94 -1.13
C GLU A 75 29.50 -5.85 -0.59
N ALA A 76 29.42 -6.17 0.69
CA ALA A 76 30.39 -7.01 1.38
C ALA A 76 29.68 -7.97 2.33
N GLU A 77 30.17 -9.20 2.35
CA GLU A 77 29.83 -10.18 3.38
C GLU A 77 30.86 -10.06 4.51
N LEU A 78 30.38 -9.85 5.73
CA LEU A 78 31.19 -9.78 6.93
C LEU A 78 30.99 -11.05 7.77
N HIS A 79 32.07 -11.58 8.31
CA HIS A 79 32.08 -12.78 9.14
C HIS A 79 32.19 -12.38 10.61
N ALA A 80 31.05 -12.36 11.29
CA ALA A 80 30.93 -11.94 12.68
C ALA A 80 31.56 -12.95 13.65
N GLN A 81 32.40 -12.45 14.56
CA GLN A 81 33.03 -13.24 15.63
C GLN A 81 32.10 -13.43 16.84
N GLY A 82 30.98 -12.71 16.86
CA GLY A 82 29.93 -12.81 17.88
C GLY A 82 28.59 -12.37 17.30
N THR A 83 27.64 -12.02 18.17
CA THR A 83 26.32 -11.53 17.73
C THR A 83 26.30 -10.04 17.44
N ARG A 84 27.33 -9.29 17.84
CA ARG A 84 27.39 -7.84 17.69
C ARG A 84 28.44 -7.45 16.65
N VAL A 85 28.00 -6.65 15.68
CA VAL A 85 28.86 -6.02 14.65
C VAL A 85 28.65 -4.52 14.71
N THR A 86 29.73 -3.74 14.65
CA THR A 86 29.67 -2.27 14.65
C THR A 86 30.38 -1.72 13.42
N LEU A 87 29.77 -0.74 12.75
CA LEU A 87 30.35 -0.03 11.62
C LEU A 87 30.54 1.45 11.96
N LYS A 88 31.74 1.97 11.72
CA LYS A 88 32.08 3.37 12.03
C LYS A 88 32.54 4.10 10.77
N GLY A 89 32.05 5.32 10.61
CA GLY A 89 32.37 6.21 9.49
C GLY A 89 31.26 7.23 9.25
N ASP A 90 31.51 8.19 8.36
CA ASP A 90 30.50 9.16 7.89
C ASP A 90 29.51 8.49 6.93
N ILE A 91 28.70 7.57 7.45
CA ILE A 91 27.76 6.76 6.67
C ILE A 91 26.59 7.62 6.19
N THR A 92 26.38 7.65 4.88
CA THR A 92 25.28 8.36 4.23
C THR A 92 24.21 7.42 3.67
N GLU A 93 24.57 6.17 3.37
CA GLU A 93 23.60 5.14 2.94
C GLU A 93 23.98 3.81 3.59
N LEU A 94 22.98 3.10 4.12
CA LEU A 94 23.16 1.79 4.73
C LEU A 94 22.11 0.83 4.19
N LYS A 95 22.57 -0.28 3.61
CA LYS A 95 21.76 -1.44 3.25
C LYS A 95 22.22 -2.66 4.03
N CYS A 96 21.31 -3.27 4.78
CA CYS A 96 21.55 -4.45 5.61
C CYS A 96 20.38 -5.46 5.52
N ASP A 97 19.85 -5.65 4.32
CA ASP A 97 18.73 -6.53 4.04
C ASP A 97 19.06 -8.02 4.29
N ASN A 98 18.02 -8.83 4.54
CA ASN A 98 18.11 -10.31 4.58
C ASN A 98 19.10 -10.86 5.62
N ASN A 99 19.33 -10.13 6.71
CA ASN A 99 20.35 -10.45 7.70
C ASN A 99 19.82 -11.12 8.98
N GLN A 100 18.52 -11.37 9.07
CA GLN A 100 17.87 -11.90 10.28
C GLN A 100 18.20 -11.07 11.53
N LEU A 101 18.45 -9.77 11.37
CA LEU A 101 18.80 -8.86 12.46
C LEU A 101 17.65 -8.80 13.47
N ILE A 102 17.99 -8.93 14.75
CA ILE A 102 17.04 -8.80 15.85
C ILE A 102 17.00 -7.34 16.33
N SER A 103 18.12 -6.63 16.24
CA SER A 103 18.21 -5.21 16.57
C SER A 103 19.15 -4.48 15.62
N LEU A 104 18.81 -3.24 15.33
CA LEU A 104 19.59 -2.30 14.54
C LEU A 104 19.58 -0.94 15.25
N ASN A 105 20.76 -0.46 15.60
CA ASN A 105 20.95 0.88 16.14
C ASN A 105 21.66 1.74 15.08
N VAL A 106 20.99 2.80 14.63
CA VAL A 106 21.47 3.80 13.67
C VAL A 106 21.59 5.20 14.29
N GLN A 107 21.41 5.32 15.61
CA GLN A 107 21.46 6.61 16.31
C GLN A 107 22.83 7.28 16.13
N GLY A 108 22.83 8.60 16.00
CA GLY A 108 24.05 9.39 15.77
C GLY A 108 24.48 9.50 14.31
N LEU A 109 23.89 8.75 13.37
CA LEU A 109 24.17 8.87 11.93
C LEU A 109 23.47 10.08 11.30
N THR A 110 23.81 11.29 11.75
CA THR A 110 23.12 12.51 11.33
C THR A 110 23.19 12.83 9.84
N ALA A 111 24.16 12.25 9.12
CA ALA A 111 24.33 12.36 7.67
C ALA A 111 23.63 11.25 6.86
N LEU A 112 22.96 10.28 7.51
CA LEU A 112 22.29 9.17 6.85
C LEU A 112 21.10 9.67 6.03
N LYS A 113 21.13 9.39 4.72
CA LYS A 113 20.12 9.76 3.73
C LYS A 113 19.23 8.59 3.34
N SER A 114 19.78 7.38 3.28
CA SER A 114 19.02 6.17 2.94
C SER A 114 19.33 5.03 3.91
N LEU A 115 18.27 4.39 4.41
CA LEU A 115 18.34 3.23 5.28
C LEU A 115 17.47 2.09 4.73
N GLU A 116 18.11 1.00 4.31
CA GLU A 116 17.47 -0.25 3.91
C GLU A 116 17.80 -1.36 4.91
N CYS A 117 16.76 -1.90 5.56
CA CYS A 117 16.87 -3.02 6.50
C CYS A 117 15.76 -4.06 6.29
N VAL A 118 15.47 -4.36 5.03
CA VAL A 118 14.36 -5.23 4.57
C VAL A 118 14.60 -6.70 4.95
N ASN A 119 13.53 -7.46 5.22
CA ASN A 119 13.59 -8.90 5.51
C ASN A 119 14.51 -9.23 6.71
N ASN A 120 14.30 -8.54 7.83
CA ASN A 120 14.97 -8.83 9.09
C ASN A 120 13.94 -9.29 10.14
N ARG A 121 14.32 -9.35 11.42
CA ARG A 121 13.45 -9.71 12.54
C ARG A 121 13.36 -8.57 13.55
N LEU A 122 13.45 -7.33 13.08
CA LEU A 122 13.43 -6.15 13.93
C LEU A 122 12.05 -5.99 14.57
N THR A 123 12.00 -5.92 15.90
CA THR A 123 10.76 -5.64 16.65
C THR A 123 10.59 -4.16 16.97
N ALA A 124 11.68 -3.40 16.92
CA ALA A 124 11.74 -1.96 17.06
C ALA A 124 12.81 -1.37 16.14
N LEU A 125 12.59 -0.14 15.68
CA LEU A 125 13.55 0.64 14.92
C LEU A 125 13.44 2.10 15.32
N ASN A 126 14.53 2.67 15.86
CA ASN A 126 14.59 4.08 16.21
C ASN A 126 15.36 4.86 15.15
N VAL A 127 14.63 5.70 14.41
CA VAL A 127 15.19 6.62 13.40
C VAL A 127 15.14 8.10 13.84
N GLN A 128 14.76 8.36 15.09
CA GLN A 128 14.79 9.73 15.63
C GLN A 128 16.23 10.25 15.61
N GLY A 129 16.40 11.56 15.39
CA GLY A 129 17.72 12.19 15.31
C GLY A 129 18.47 11.98 13.98
N LEU A 130 17.79 11.48 12.93
CA LEU A 130 18.33 11.35 11.57
C LEU A 130 17.74 12.42 10.64
N PRO A 131 18.12 13.71 10.77
CA PRO A 131 17.46 14.81 10.07
C PRO A 131 17.66 14.79 8.55
N ALA A 132 18.69 14.10 8.06
CA ALA A 132 19.00 13.98 6.63
C ALA A 132 18.30 12.79 5.94
N LEU A 133 17.55 11.95 6.68
CA LEU A 133 16.97 10.73 6.15
C LEU A 133 15.87 11.06 5.12
N GLN A 134 16.08 10.62 3.89
CA GLN A 134 15.20 10.81 2.74
C GLN A 134 14.44 9.52 2.39
N GLU A 135 15.07 8.37 2.58
CA GLU A 135 14.50 7.06 2.27
C GLU A 135 14.62 6.12 3.47
N LEU A 136 13.50 5.50 3.83
CA LEU A 136 13.46 4.47 4.86
C LEU A 136 12.73 3.23 4.36
N GLU A 137 13.48 2.15 4.18
CA GLU A 137 12.96 0.83 3.85
C GLU A 137 13.14 -0.14 5.02
N CYS A 138 12.05 -0.43 5.72
CA CYS A 138 12.01 -1.38 6.84
C CYS A 138 10.96 -2.47 6.62
N ARG A 139 10.74 -2.85 5.35
CA ARG A 139 9.75 -3.85 4.94
C ARG A 139 10.05 -5.23 5.53
N ASN A 140 9.02 -6.03 5.75
CA ASN A 140 9.12 -7.43 6.19
C ASN A 140 9.97 -7.59 7.45
N ASN A 141 9.52 -6.95 8.53
CA ASN A 141 10.09 -7.03 9.86
C ASN A 141 8.94 -7.34 10.85
N GLU A 142 9.20 -7.20 12.15
CA GLU A 142 8.21 -7.43 13.20
C GLU A 142 7.89 -6.14 13.97
N LEU A 143 8.04 -4.98 13.33
CA LEU A 143 7.87 -3.68 13.97
C LEU A 143 6.42 -3.52 14.46
N THR A 144 6.27 -3.17 15.72
CA THR A 144 4.96 -2.88 16.35
C THR A 144 4.65 -1.39 16.43
N SER A 145 5.69 -0.55 16.37
CA SER A 145 5.59 0.90 16.30
C SER A 145 6.73 1.47 15.45
N LEU A 146 6.52 2.66 14.89
CA LEU A 146 7.53 3.42 14.15
C LEU A 146 7.30 4.92 14.39
N ASN A 147 8.20 5.55 15.12
CA ASN A 147 8.12 6.99 15.41
C ASN A 147 8.90 7.79 14.34
N LEU A 148 8.15 8.57 13.56
CA LEU A 148 8.67 9.40 12.46
C LEU A 148 8.54 10.91 12.72
N ARG A 149 8.28 11.30 13.98
CA ARG A 149 8.16 12.71 14.34
C ARG A 149 9.41 13.47 13.91
N GLY A 150 9.21 14.59 13.22
CA GLY A 150 10.30 15.49 12.82
C GLY A 150 11.11 15.03 11.61
N MET A 151 10.81 13.89 10.99
CA MET A 151 11.48 13.38 9.78
C MET A 151 11.01 14.13 8.51
N THR A 152 11.16 15.46 8.52
CA THR A 152 10.63 16.37 7.49
C THR A 152 11.31 16.24 6.13
N ALA A 153 12.52 15.66 6.08
CA ALA A 153 13.26 15.39 4.86
C ALA A 153 12.86 14.07 4.17
N LEU A 154 12.05 13.23 4.84
CA LEU A 154 11.68 11.90 4.33
C LEU A 154 10.78 12.01 3.10
N GLN A 155 11.23 11.45 1.99
CA GLN A 155 10.56 11.43 0.69
C GLN A 155 9.93 10.07 0.40
N GLY A 156 10.59 8.98 0.83
CA GLY A 156 10.12 7.61 0.64
C GLY A 156 10.06 6.83 1.95
N LEU A 157 8.89 6.23 2.22
CA LEU A 157 8.69 5.33 3.36
C LEU A 157 8.10 4.00 2.90
N TRP A 158 8.85 2.92 3.09
CA TRP A 158 8.42 1.55 2.83
C TRP A 158 8.46 0.73 4.12
N CYS A 159 7.33 0.61 4.79
CA CYS A 159 7.17 -0.13 6.05
C CYS A 159 6.19 -1.30 5.95
N SER A 160 5.98 -1.82 4.72
CA SER A 160 5.07 -2.93 4.45
C SER A 160 5.48 -4.23 5.15
N GLY A 161 4.52 -5.09 5.50
CA GLY A 161 4.79 -6.41 6.10
C GLY A 161 5.36 -6.32 7.51
N ASN A 162 4.74 -5.50 8.36
CA ASN A 162 5.09 -5.35 9.77
C ASN A 162 3.85 -5.62 10.64
N LYS A 163 3.92 -5.31 11.94
CA LYS A 163 2.83 -5.45 12.91
C LYS A 163 2.37 -4.08 13.43
N LEU A 164 2.49 -3.03 12.60
CA LEU A 164 2.15 -1.66 12.99
C LEU A 164 0.63 -1.51 13.12
N THR A 165 0.19 -0.90 14.21
CA THR A 165 -1.24 -0.60 14.46
C THR A 165 -1.60 0.85 14.21
N ALA A 166 -0.61 1.75 14.26
CA ALA A 166 -0.76 3.18 13.99
C ALA A 166 0.52 3.75 13.35
N LEU A 167 0.37 4.80 12.54
CA LEU A 167 1.49 5.51 11.93
C LEU A 167 1.13 6.99 11.75
N ASN A 168 1.87 7.88 12.42
CA ASN A 168 1.70 9.32 12.24
C ASN A 168 2.68 9.83 11.17
N VAL A 169 2.13 10.27 10.03
CA VAL A 169 2.89 10.80 8.89
C VAL A 169 2.70 12.30 8.67
N GLN A 170 1.98 12.99 9.55
CA GLN A 170 1.56 14.38 9.35
C GLN A 170 2.73 15.38 9.31
N SER A 171 3.87 15.04 9.93
CA SER A 171 5.10 15.86 9.85
C SER A 171 5.95 15.59 8.62
N LEU A 172 5.60 14.62 7.78
CA LEU A 172 6.42 14.19 6.63
C LEU A 172 6.09 15.04 5.40
N THR A 173 6.34 16.35 5.48
CA THR A 173 5.91 17.33 4.47
C THR A 173 6.60 17.18 3.11
N ALA A 174 7.69 16.43 3.02
CA ALA A 174 8.38 16.10 1.77
C ALA A 174 8.00 14.71 1.21
N LEU A 175 7.10 13.97 1.88
CA LEU A 175 6.79 12.58 1.54
C LEU A 175 6.13 12.51 0.16
N GLN A 176 6.72 11.71 -0.72
CA GLN A 176 6.24 11.45 -2.08
C GLN A 176 5.68 10.04 -2.21
N THR A 177 6.26 9.08 -1.49
CA THR A 177 5.86 7.67 -1.51
C THR A 177 5.64 7.12 -0.11
N LEU A 178 4.46 6.54 0.12
CA LEU A 178 4.12 5.79 1.33
C LEU A 178 3.61 4.39 0.95
N ARG A 179 4.39 3.35 1.27
CA ARG A 179 4.01 1.94 1.10
C ARG A 179 3.97 1.24 2.45
N CYS A 180 2.77 1.13 3.04
CA CYS A 180 2.53 0.60 4.38
C CYS A 180 1.60 -0.64 4.39
N ASN A 181 1.65 -1.41 3.30
CA ASN A 181 0.82 -2.60 3.07
C ASN A 181 1.02 -3.70 4.11
N GLY A 182 0.01 -4.53 4.36
CA GLY A 182 0.19 -5.73 5.19
C GLY A 182 0.60 -5.40 6.62
N ASN A 183 -0.11 -4.46 7.24
CA ASN A 183 0.02 -4.08 8.64
C ASN A 183 -1.33 -4.31 9.36
N LEU A 184 -1.51 -3.70 10.52
CA LEU A 184 -2.72 -3.84 11.35
C LEU A 184 -3.43 -2.49 11.55
N PHE A 185 -3.26 -1.53 10.63
CA PHE A 185 -3.89 -0.21 10.75
C PHE A 185 -5.41 -0.31 10.69
N THR A 186 -6.07 0.37 11.63
CA THR A 186 -7.53 0.58 11.62
C THR A 186 -7.92 1.94 11.04
N GLU A 187 -6.99 2.89 11.07
CA GLU A 187 -7.12 4.22 10.48
C GLU A 187 -5.78 4.65 9.89
N LEU A 188 -5.85 5.48 8.86
CA LEU A 188 -4.68 6.14 8.30
C LEU A 188 -5.09 7.55 7.85
N ASP A 189 -4.37 8.53 8.37
CA ASP A 189 -4.58 9.93 8.02
C ASP A 189 -3.35 10.47 7.31
N VAL A 190 -3.50 10.78 6.02
CA VAL A 190 -2.48 11.39 5.17
C VAL A 190 -2.90 12.78 4.70
N HIS A 191 -3.95 13.37 5.30
CA HIS A 191 -4.54 14.60 4.79
C HIS A 191 -3.49 15.71 4.62
N GLY A 192 -3.63 16.49 3.55
CA GLY A 192 -2.77 17.65 3.32
C GLY A 192 -1.31 17.34 2.99
N LEU A 193 -0.90 16.08 2.83
CA LEU A 193 0.42 15.73 2.30
C LEU A 193 0.49 16.06 0.80
N LYS A 194 0.68 17.34 0.49
CA LYS A 194 0.60 17.90 -0.87
C LYS A 194 1.64 17.35 -1.85
N THR A 195 2.73 16.77 -1.35
CA THR A 195 3.78 16.15 -2.16
C THR A 195 3.55 14.66 -2.38
N LEU A 196 2.59 14.03 -1.70
CA LEU A 196 2.36 12.59 -1.76
C LEU A 196 1.81 12.23 -3.14
N GLN A 197 2.56 11.45 -3.90
CA GLN A 197 2.23 10.99 -5.24
C GLN A 197 1.75 9.54 -5.23
N ASN A 198 2.29 8.73 -4.32
CA ASN A 198 2.03 7.30 -4.27
C ASN A 198 1.67 6.85 -2.86
N LEU A 199 0.43 6.37 -2.69
CA LEU A 199 -0.04 5.78 -1.44
C LEU A 199 -0.51 4.35 -1.68
N SER A 200 0.08 3.42 -0.94
CA SER A 200 -0.35 2.02 -0.86
C SER A 200 -0.49 1.64 0.60
N CYS A 201 -1.72 1.37 1.00
CA CYS A 201 -2.11 0.94 2.34
C CYS A 201 -3.01 -0.31 2.29
N LYS A 202 -2.86 -1.12 1.24
CA LYS A 202 -3.66 -2.34 1.04
C LYS A 202 -3.36 -3.42 2.08
N ASN A 203 -4.28 -4.37 2.22
CA ASN A 203 -4.16 -5.47 3.18
C ASN A 203 -3.93 -4.97 4.62
N ASN A 204 -4.81 -4.08 5.07
CA ASN A 204 -4.86 -3.59 6.44
C ASN A 204 -6.25 -3.88 7.03
N LYS A 205 -6.62 -3.19 8.10
CA LYS A 205 -7.95 -3.27 8.72
C LYS A 205 -8.62 -1.90 8.71
N LEU A 206 -8.31 -1.06 7.72
CA LEU A 206 -8.75 0.33 7.68
C LEU A 206 -10.27 0.40 7.61
N VAL A 207 -10.87 1.08 8.58
CA VAL A 207 -12.27 1.50 8.54
C VAL A 207 -12.41 2.95 8.07
N ALA A 208 -11.33 3.74 8.20
CA ALA A 208 -11.25 5.12 7.74
C ALA A 208 -9.90 5.41 7.08
N LEU A 209 -9.95 6.13 5.96
CA LEU A 209 -8.78 6.63 5.24
C LEU A 209 -9.04 8.07 4.82
N ASN A 210 -8.22 9.00 5.30
CA ASN A 210 -8.32 10.41 4.92
C ASN A 210 -7.18 10.81 3.97
N VAL A 211 -7.53 11.02 2.70
CA VAL A 211 -6.63 11.44 1.60
C VAL A 211 -6.90 12.88 1.15
N GLN A 212 -7.74 13.62 1.87
CA GLN A 212 -8.16 14.95 1.46
C GLN A 212 -6.97 15.93 1.44
N GLY A 213 -6.86 16.73 0.38
CA GLY A 213 -5.76 17.68 0.21
C GLY A 213 -4.44 17.10 -0.31
N CYS A 214 -4.36 15.80 -0.60
CA CYS A 214 -3.22 15.18 -1.30
C CYS A 214 -3.27 15.50 -2.80
N THR A 215 -3.11 16.77 -3.16
CA THR A 215 -3.37 17.25 -4.53
C THR A 215 -2.42 16.70 -5.61
N ALA A 216 -1.26 16.17 -5.21
CA ALA A 216 -0.31 15.51 -6.10
C ALA A 216 -0.48 13.98 -6.19
N LEU A 217 -1.49 13.40 -5.53
CA LEU A 217 -1.66 11.95 -5.48
C LEU A 217 -2.02 11.41 -6.86
N GLU A 218 -1.16 10.55 -7.40
CA GLU A 218 -1.29 9.93 -8.72
C GLU A 218 -1.77 8.47 -8.63
N GLU A 219 -1.31 7.74 -7.61
CA GLU A 219 -1.69 6.34 -7.36
C GLU A 219 -2.20 6.18 -5.92
N LEU A 220 -3.41 5.63 -5.79
CA LEU A 220 -4.02 5.24 -4.52
C LEU A 220 -4.41 3.76 -4.55
N GLU A 221 -3.70 2.94 -3.76
CA GLU A 221 -4.05 1.55 -3.47
C GLU A 221 -4.50 1.39 -2.01
N CYS A 222 -5.80 1.22 -1.82
CA CYS A 222 -6.42 0.98 -0.51
C CYS A 222 -7.30 -0.29 -0.50
N ASP A 223 -7.05 -1.20 -1.44
CA ASP A 223 -7.75 -2.47 -1.56
C ASP A 223 -7.54 -3.41 -0.35
N ALA A 224 -8.42 -4.40 -0.21
CA ALA A 224 -8.39 -5.39 0.88
C ALA A 224 -8.35 -4.71 2.27
N ASN A 225 -9.38 -3.92 2.55
CA ASN A 225 -9.60 -3.19 3.80
C ASN A 225 -11.08 -3.31 4.23
N GLN A 226 -11.53 -2.45 5.16
CA GLN A 226 -12.89 -2.45 5.69
C GLN A 226 -13.55 -1.07 5.52
N LEU A 227 -13.12 -0.29 4.53
CA LEU A 227 -13.60 1.07 4.30
C LEU A 227 -15.09 1.06 3.95
N THR A 228 -15.87 1.90 4.61
CA THR A 228 -17.30 2.12 4.31
C THR A 228 -17.55 3.37 3.48
N GLU A 229 -16.61 4.31 3.52
CA GLU A 229 -16.58 5.55 2.76
C GLU A 229 -15.15 5.82 2.28
N LEU A 230 -15.03 6.40 1.08
CA LEU A 230 -13.77 6.91 0.55
C LEU A 230 -14.01 8.21 -0.21
N LYS A 231 -13.46 9.31 0.32
CA LYS A 231 -13.55 10.63 -0.31
C LYS A 231 -12.32 10.89 -1.16
N VAL A 232 -12.51 10.84 -2.49
CA VAL A 232 -11.46 11.10 -3.50
C VAL A 232 -11.66 12.39 -4.27
N GLN A 233 -12.75 13.12 -4.00
CA GLN A 233 -12.99 14.41 -4.63
C GLN A 233 -11.85 15.39 -4.32
N GLY A 234 -11.40 16.13 -5.34
CA GLY A 234 -10.28 17.05 -5.27
C GLY A 234 -8.90 16.44 -5.57
N LEU A 235 -8.78 15.12 -5.72
CA LEU A 235 -7.53 14.44 -6.12
C LEU A 235 -7.27 14.57 -7.63
N ARG A 236 -7.04 15.80 -8.10
CA ARG A 236 -6.99 16.14 -9.55
C ARG A 236 -5.88 15.45 -10.33
N ALA A 237 -4.82 14.98 -9.66
CA ALA A 237 -3.72 14.26 -10.27
C ALA A 237 -3.92 12.74 -10.30
N LEU A 238 -4.99 12.21 -9.71
CA LEU A 238 -5.19 10.78 -9.51
C LEU A 238 -5.38 10.08 -10.85
N GLN A 239 -4.47 9.15 -11.17
CA GLN A 239 -4.47 8.36 -12.41
C GLN A 239 -4.95 6.94 -12.17
N THR A 240 -4.65 6.37 -11.01
CA THR A 240 -5.03 5.00 -10.66
C THR A 240 -5.65 4.96 -9.27
N LEU A 241 -6.86 4.41 -9.19
CA LEU A 241 -7.57 4.16 -7.95
C LEU A 241 -7.91 2.68 -7.82
N ARG A 242 -7.26 1.98 -6.88
CA ARG A 242 -7.58 0.60 -6.49
C ARG A 242 -8.15 0.58 -5.09
N CYS A 243 -9.46 0.36 -4.99
CA CYS A 243 -10.23 0.33 -3.75
C CYS A 243 -11.13 -0.91 -3.66
N TYR A 244 -10.82 -1.96 -4.41
CA TYR A 244 -11.57 -3.21 -4.40
C TYR A 244 -11.45 -3.95 -3.06
N ASP A 245 -12.33 -4.91 -2.80
CA ASP A 245 -12.36 -5.70 -1.55
C ASP A 245 -12.45 -4.78 -0.31
N ASN A 246 -13.53 -4.00 -0.27
CA ASN A 246 -13.87 -3.08 0.82
C ASN A 246 -15.39 -3.18 1.09
N ARG A 247 -15.94 -2.24 1.86
CA ARG A 247 -17.38 -2.16 2.19
C ARG A 247 -18.00 -0.84 1.73
N LEU A 248 -17.46 -0.24 0.67
CA LEU A 248 -17.91 1.06 0.17
C LEU A 248 -19.36 0.95 -0.31
N THR A 249 -20.21 1.86 0.17
CA THR A 249 -21.63 1.95 -0.24
C THR A 249 -21.88 3.01 -1.30
N SER A 250 -20.96 3.97 -1.39
CA SER A 250 -20.92 5.00 -2.42
C SER A 250 -19.46 5.30 -2.77
N LEU A 251 -19.24 5.70 -4.02
CA LEU A 251 -17.96 6.16 -4.51
C LEU A 251 -18.22 7.20 -5.59
N ASP A 252 -17.75 8.42 -5.34
CA ASP A 252 -17.90 9.53 -6.27
C ASP A 252 -16.55 9.92 -6.87
N VAL A 253 -16.37 9.57 -8.14
CA VAL A 253 -15.17 9.86 -8.94
C VAL A 253 -15.43 10.87 -10.05
N HIS A 254 -16.61 11.48 -10.10
CA HIS A 254 -16.95 12.41 -11.19
C HIS A 254 -15.90 13.52 -11.32
N GLY A 255 -15.57 13.87 -12.55
CA GLY A 255 -14.64 14.97 -12.85
C GLY A 255 -13.18 14.73 -12.43
N LEU A 256 -12.80 13.52 -12.02
CA LEU A 256 -11.39 13.14 -11.86
C LEU A 256 -10.72 12.99 -13.23
N GLY A 257 -10.49 14.11 -13.90
CA GLY A 257 -10.07 14.18 -15.32
C GLY A 257 -8.69 13.59 -15.64
N ALA A 258 -7.91 13.16 -14.65
CA ALA A 258 -6.65 12.45 -14.82
C ALA A 258 -6.79 10.92 -14.63
N LEU A 259 -7.94 10.44 -14.16
CA LEU A 259 -8.15 9.04 -13.78
C LEU A 259 -8.19 8.16 -15.04
N LYS A 260 -7.23 7.23 -15.15
CA LYS A 260 -7.06 6.28 -16.26
C LYS A 260 -7.58 4.89 -15.92
N GLU A 261 -7.44 4.49 -14.66
CA GLU A 261 -7.85 3.16 -14.19
C GLU A 261 -8.58 3.26 -12.84
N LEU A 262 -9.80 2.70 -12.81
CA LEU A 262 -10.61 2.57 -11.60
C LEU A 262 -10.95 1.10 -11.33
N GLU A 263 -10.46 0.59 -10.22
CA GLU A 263 -10.80 -0.73 -9.70
C GLU A 263 -11.53 -0.61 -8.36
N CYS A 264 -12.86 -0.78 -8.40
CA CYS A 264 -13.76 -0.71 -7.25
C CYS A 264 -14.60 -1.99 -7.08
N ASN A 265 -14.07 -3.11 -7.58
CA ASN A 265 -14.68 -4.43 -7.49
C ASN A 265 -14.97 -4.84 -6.04
N ASP A 266 -15.86 -5.81 -5.83
CA ASP A 266 -16.05 -6.46 -4.54
C ASP A 266 -16.30 -5.42 -3.41
N ASN A 267 -17.34 -4.62 -3.61
CA ASN A 267 -17.81 -3.58 -2.68
C ASN A 267 -19.36 -3.66 -2.56
N LEU A 268 -19.98 -2.65 -1.94
CA LEU A 268 -21.43 -2.56 -1.72
C LEU A 268 -22.06 -1.38 -2.47
N LEU A 269 -21.43 -0.92 -3.56
CA LEU A 269 -21.88 0.26 -4.32
C LEU A 269 -23.26 0.01 -4.93
N THR A 270 -24.18 0.94 -4.75
CA THR A 270 -25.54 0.88 -5.36
C THR A 270 -25.68 1.71 -6.62
N ALA A 271 -24.81 2.70 -6.78
CA ALA A 271 -24.64 3.52 -7.96
C ALA A 271 -23.16 3.90 -8.11
N LEU A 272 -22.70 4.08 -9.35
CA LEU A 272 -21.37 4.57 -9.65
C LEU A 272 -21.44 5.66 -10.71
N ASN A 273 -20.90 6.83 -10.38
CA ASN A 273 -20.83 7.96 -11.29
C ASN A 273 -19.37 8.24 -11.67
N ALA A 274 -19.01 7.87 -12.91
CA ALA A 274 -17.71 8.14 -13.52
C ALA A 274 -17.78 9.25 -14.57
N GLN A 275 -18.85 10.06 -14.55
CA GLN A 275 -19.06 11.09 -15.54
C GLN A 275 -17.87 12.05 -15.64
N ASP A 276 -17.52 12.40 -16.88
CA ASP A 276 -16.46 13.35 -17.24
C ASP A 276 -15.05 12.94 -16.76
N CYS A 277 -14.83 11.67 -16.44
CA CYS A 277 -13.49 11.07 -16.36
C CYS A 277 -12.97 10.84 -17.79
N THR A 278 -12.67 11.91 -18.51
CA THR A 278 -12.45 11.90 -19.97
C THR A 278 -11.30 11.00 -20.44
N VAL A 279 -10.31 10.75 -19.56
CA VAL A 279 -9.14 9.89 -19.83
C VAL A 279 -9.26 8.50 -19.22
N LEU A 280 -10.40 8.14 -18.62
CA LEU A 280 -10.63 6.82 -18.03
C LEU A 280 -10.61 5.76 -19.13
N GLU A 281 -9.68 4.82 -19.03
CA GLU A 281 -9.47 3.76 -20.02
C GLU A 281 -10.10 2.45 -19.56
N LYS A 282 -10.00 2.15 -18.26
CA LYS A 282 -10.50 0.91 -17.65
C LYS A 282 -11.33 1.18 -16.40
N LEU A 283 -12.51 0.58 -16.36
CA LEU A 283 -13.43 0.63 -15.25
C LEU A 283 -13.81 -0.78 -14.82
N HIS A 284 -13.32 -1.23 -13.67
CA HIS A 284 -13.69 -2.50 -13.06
C HIS A 284 -14.53 -2.24 -11.81
N CYS A 285 -15.82 -2.54 -11.90
CA CYS A 285 -16.82 -2.33 -10.84
C CYS A 285 -17.68 -3.58 -10.60
N ARG A 286 -17.13 -4.77 -10.90
CA ARG A 286 -17.82 -6.04 -10.75
C ARG A 286 -18.12 -6.35 -9.28
N LYS A 287 -19.08 -7.24 -9.02
CA LYS A 287 -19.44 -7.70 -7.67
C LYS A 287 -19.74 -6.52 -6.74
N ASN A 288 -20.67 -5.69 -7.19
CA ASN A 288 -21.29 -4.62 -6.42
C ASN A 288 -22.81 -4.81 -6.46
N GLN A 289 -23.58 -3.81 -6.04
CA GLN A 289 -25.04 -3.81 -6.07
C GLN A 289 -25.56 -2.73 -7.03
N LEU A 290 -24.81 -2.43 -8.10
CA LEU A 290 -25.07 -1.28 -8.98
C LEU A 290 -26.39 -1.44 -9.70
N THR A 291 -27.27 -0.45 -9.52
CA THR A 291 -28.49 -0.25 -10.31
C THR A 291 -28.31 0.86 -11.35
N VAL A 292 -27.30 1.72 -11.14
CA VAL A 292 -26.95 2.83 -12.03
C VAL A 292 -25.44 2.84 -12.23
N LEU A 293 -25.02 2.89 -13.49
CA LEU A 293 -23.64 3.07 -13.91
C LEU A 293 -23.58 4.20 -14.94
N ASN A 294 -23.04 5.35 -14.55
CA ASN A 294 -22.92 6.52 -15.44
C ASN A 294 -21.47 6.67 -15.91
N VAL A 295 -21.25 6.50 -17.22
CA VAL A 295 -19.94 6.66 -17.88
C VAL A 295 -19.96 7.76 -18.94
N GLN A 296 -20.97 8.64 -18.91
CA GLN A 296 -21.10 9.74 -19.86
C GLN A 296 -19.85 10.63 -19.84
N GLY A 297 -19.30 10.92 -21.02
CA GLY A 297 -18.10 11.76 -21.14
C GLY A 297 -16.77 11.03 -20.94
N CYS A 298 -16.77 9.72 -20.62
CA CYS A 298 -15.55 8.90 -20.58
C CYS A 298 -15.03 8.58 -21.99
N THR A 299 -14.48 9.59 -22.68
CA THR A 299 -14.11 9.50 -24.10
C THR A 299 -12.98 8.52 -24.43
N ALA A 300 -12.14 8.17 -23.46
CA ALA A 300 -11.04 7.22 -23.62
C ALA A 300 -11.39 5.77 -23.19
N LEU A 301 -12.62 5.52 -22.74
CA LEU A 301 -13.02 4.25 -22.15
C LEU A 301 -12.92 3.13 -23.17
N ARG A 302 -12.26 2.03 -22.79
CA ARG A 302 -12.07 0.85 -23.64
C ARG A 302 -12.23 -0.48 -22.91
N GLY A 303 -12.34 -0.46 -21.58
CA GLY A 303 -12.59 -1.66 -20.78
C GLY A 303 -13.60 -1.37 -19.70
N VAL A 304 -14.71 -2.11 -19.70
CA VAL A 304 -15.70 -2.08 -18.61
C VAL A 304 -15.91 -3.50 -18.10
N ASP A 305 -15.74 -3.72 -16.80
CA ASP A 305 -16.15 -4.96 -16.13
C ASP A 305 -17.22 -4.61 -15.10
N CYS A 306 -18.47 -4.95 -15.39
CA CYS A 306 -19.62 -4.71 -14.53
C CYS A 306 -20.36 -5.99 -14.14
N LEU A 307 -19.71 -7.16 -14.27
CA LEU A 307 -20.27 -8.47 -13.88
C LEU A 307 -20.81 -8.47 -12.44
N SER A 308 -21.80 -9.31 -12.17
CA SER A 308 -22.33 -9.53 -10.82
C SER A 308 -22.78 -8.23 -10.15
N ASN A 309 -23.73 -7.55 -10.78
CA ASN A 309 -24.36 -6.32 -10.28
C ASN A 309 -25.90 -6.46 -10.30
N LYS A 310 -26.64 -5.34 -10.34
CA LYS A 310 -28.10 -5.29 -10.46
C LYS A 310 -28.56 -4.34 -11.57
N LEU A 311 -27.79 -4.26 -12.66
CA LEU A 311 -28.08 -3.40 -13.80
C LEU A 311 -29.25 -3.99 -14.60
N ASP A 312 -30.36 -3.27 -14.64
CA ASP A 312 -31.53 -3.67 -15.41
C ASP A 312 -31.44 -3.23 -16.89
N ALA A 313 -32.51 -3.49 -17.65
CA ALA A 313 -32.58 -3.11 -19.06
C ALA A 313 -32.39 -1.61 -19.30
N GLN A 314 -32.90 -0.76 -18.41
CA GLN A 314 -32.76 0.70 -18.54
C GLN A 314 -31.32 1.13 -18.27
N ALA A 315 -30.70 0.57 -17.23
CA ALA A 315 -29.31 0.84 -16.87
C ALA A 315 -28.35 0.44 -18.01
N PHE A 316 -28.54 -0.74 -18.62
CA PHE A 316 -27.75 -1.15 -19.78
C PHE A 316 -28.01 -0.30 -21.02
N THR A 317 -29.27 0.07 -21.28
CA THR A 317 -29.59 0.98 -22.41
C THR A 317 -28.81 2.28 -22.28
N LYS A 318 -28.75 2.85 -21.07
CA LYS A 318 -27.95 4.05 -20.80
C LYS A 318 -26.45 3.78 -20.93
N LEU A 319 -25.93 2.71 -20.33
CA LEU A 319 -24.52 2.33 -20.44
C LEU A 319 -24.08 2.27 -21.91
N PHE A 320 -24.77 1.47 -22.74
CA PHE A 320 -24.44 1.31 -24.16
C PHE A 320 -24.53 2.63 -24.94
N SER A 321 -25.49 3.50 -24.58
CA SER A 321 -25.63 4.83 -25.17
C SER A 321 -24.46 5.76 -24.79
N ASP A 322 -23.94 5.64 -23.57
CA ASP A 322 -22.85 6.46 -23.05
C ASP A 322 -21.45 5.98 -23.47
N LEU A 323 -21.28 4.71 -23.84
CA LEU A 323 -19.99 4.18 -24.31
C LEU A 323 -19.44 5.03 -25.47
N PRO A 324 -18.13 5.35 -25.50
CA PRO A 324 -17.55 6.12 -26.60
C PRO A 324 -17.43 5.29 -27.89
N GLN A 325 -17.26 5.98 -29.02
CA GLN A 325 -16.80 5.35 -30.26
C GLN A 325 -15.39 4.81 -30.07
N SER A 326 -15.16 3.53 -30.34
CA SER A 326 -13.81 2.96 -30.32
C SER A 326 -13.16 2.94 -31.71
N ILE A 327 -11.86 3.22 -31.74
CA ILE A 327 -10.97 3.08 -32.91
C ILE A 327 -9.91 1.97 -32.71
N ILE A 328 -9.88 1.38 -31.51
CA ILE A 328 -9.01 0.27 -31.12
C ILE A 328 -9.86 -0.82 -30.46
N TYR A 329 -9.23 -1.87 -29.94
CA TYR A 329 -9.95 -2.90 -29.20
C TYR A 329 -10.60 -2.33 -27.93
N ALA A 330 -11.93 -2.50 -27.79
CA ALA A 330 -12.71 -2.13 -26.62
C ALA A 330 -13.64 -3.28 -26.21
N TYR A 331 -13.80 -3.49 -24.90
CA TYR A 331 -14.52 -4.65 -24.36
C TYR A 331 -15.41 -4.30 -23.16
N CYS A 332 -16.52 -5.03 -23.04
CA CYS A 332 -17.36 -5.04 -21.84
C CYS A 332 -17.58 -6.46 -21.33
N TYR A 333 -17.40 -6.69 -20.03
CA TYR A 333 -17.90 -7.87 -19.33
C TYR A 333 -19.22 -7.54 -18.65
N LEU A 334 -20.32 -8.09 -19.18
CA LEU A 334 -21.68 -7.64 -18.86
C LEU A 334 -22.36 -8.48 -17.78
N TYR A 335 -22.31 -9.81 -17.90
CA TYR A 335 -22.88 -10.72 -16.90
C TYR A 335 -22.15 -12.08 -16.86
N THR A 336 -22.35 -12.84 -15.79
CA THR A 336 -21.81 -14.19 -15.60
C THR A 336 -22.91 -15.25 -15.45
N GLU A 337 -22.63 -16.44 -15.97
CA GLU A 337 -23.40 -17.68 -15.77
C GLU A 337 -22.58 -18.74 -15.02
N GLU A 338 -21.44 -18.33 -14.45
CA GLU A 338 -20.58 -19.20 -13.64
C GLU A 338 -21.39 -19.88 -12.53
N LYS A 339 -21.24 -21.21 -12.42
CA LYS A 339 -21.94 -21.99 -11.39
C LYS A 339 -21.56 -21.52 -9.99
N GLY A 340 -22.57 -21.20 -9.18
CA GLY A 340 -22.40 -20.78 -7.79
C GLY A 340 -22.16 -19.28 -7.61
N VAL A 341 -22.09 -18.50 -8.69
CA VAL A 341 -22.04 -17.04 -8.62
C VAL A 341 -23.45 -16.47 -8.84
N SER A 342 -23.85 -15.51 -7.98
CA SER A 342 -25.10 -14.79 -8.17
C SER A 342 -24.90 -13.66 -9.17
N GLU A 343 -25.74 -13.61 -10.20
CA GLU A 343 -25.77 -12.54 -11.19
C GLU A 343 -27.14 -11.88 -11.17
N GLY A 344 -27.17 -10.57 -10.91
CA GLY A 344 -28.38 -9.77 -10.86
C GLY A 344 -28.56 -8.85 -12.07
N ASN A 345 -27.56 -8.76 -12.95
CA ASN A 345 -27.66 -8.00 -14.19
C ASN A 345 -28.67 -8.62 -15.16
N CYS A 346 -29.27 -7.77 -15.99
CA CYS A 346 -30.02 -8.21 -17.17
C CYS A 346 -29.11 -9.02 -18.11
N LYS A 347 -29.62 -10.15 -18.61
CA LYS A 347 -28.88 -11.08 -19.48
C LYS A 347 -29.44 -11.17 -20.91
N ASP A 348 -30.65 -10.68 -21.12
CA ASP A 348 -31.31 -10.66 -22.43
C ASP A 348 -31.37 -9.22 -22.95
N PHE A 349 -30.43 -8.87 -23.83
CA PHE A 349 -30.35 -7.55 -24.43
C PHE A 349 -31.32 -7.34 -25.61
N THR A 350 -32.24 -8.28 -25.85
CA THR A 350 -33.25 -8.21 -26.91
C THR A 350 -34.68 -7.96 -26.41
N ASN A 351 -34.88 -7.94 -25.09
CA ASN A 351 -36.19 -7.87 -24.45
C ASN A 351 -36.95 -6.53 -24.62
N SER A 352 -36.26 -5.48 -25.09
CA SER A 352 -36.83 -4.16 -25.36
C SER A 352 -36.25 -3.59 -26.66
N PRO A 353 -37.05 -2.92 -27.52
CA PRO A 353 -36.54 -2.27 -28.73
C PRO A 353 -35.40 -1.29 -28.47
N ASP A 354 -35.50 -0.50 -27.40
CA ASP A 354 -34.50 0.53 -27.06
C ASP A 354 -33.19 -0.10 -26.58
N LEU A 355 -33.29 -1.13 -25.73
CA LEU A 355 -32.10 -1.87 -25.25
C LEU A 355 -31.39 -2.56 -26.42
N LYS A 356 -32.16 -3.23 -27.28
CA LYS A 356 -31.64 -3.92 -28.45
C LYS A 356 -30.91 -2.94 -29.37
N ALA A 357 -31.55 -1.81 -29.71
CA ALA A 357 -30.95 -0.80 -30.56
C ALA A 357 -29.67 -0.20 -29.94
N ALA A 358 -29.65 0.04 -28.63
CA ALA A 358 -28.47 0.56 -27.94
C ALA A 358 -27.32 -0.48 -27.92
N PHE A 359 -27.63 -1.75 -27.66
CA PHE A 359 -26.68 -2.86 -27.67
C PHE A 359 -26.05 -3.07 -29.06
N GLU A 360 -26.90 -3.17 -30.10
CA GLU A 360 -26.47 -3.31 -31.49
C GLU A 360 -25.62 -2.11 -31.92
N LYS A 361 -26.03 -0.88 -31.58
CA LYS A 361 -25.23 0.32 -31.84
C LYS A 361 -23.87 0.29 -31.16
N ALA A 362 -23.79 -0.14 -29.90
CA ALA A 362 -22.53 -0.25 -29.19
C ALA A 362 -21.57 -1.28 -29.84
N LYS A 363 -22.11 -2.40 -30.31
CA LYS A 363 -21.34 -3.44 -31.01
C LYS A 363 -20.93 -3.02 -32.43
N ASP A 364 -21.90 -2.65 -33.25
CA ASP A 364 -21.72 -2.52 -34.70
C ASP A 364 -21.21 -1.15 -35.12
N GLU A 365 -21.69 -0.07 -34.47
CA GLU A 365 -21.24 1.29 -34.77
C GLU A 365 -20.04 1.66 -33.91
N LYS A 366 -20.15 1.51 -32.58
CA LYS A 366 -19.10 1.93 -31.63
C LYS A 366 -17.95 0.94 -31.48
N LYS A 367 -18.03 -0.25 -32.09
CA LYS A 367 -16.98 -1.28 -32.13
C LYS A 367 -16.58 -1.85 -30.77
N TRP A 368 -17.54 -2.03 -29.87
CA TRP A 368 -17.34 -2.70 -28.58
C TRP A 368 -17.59 -4.19 -28.69
N THR A 369 -16.67 -5.00 -28.16
CA THR A 369 -16.88 -6.43 -28.00
C THR A 369 -17.55 -6.72 -26.66
N MET A 370 -18.69 -7.39 -26.69
CA MET A 370 -19.51 -7.66 -25.51
C MET A 370 -19.30 -9.10 -25.08
N TYR A 371 -18.97 -9.31 -23.81
CA TYR A 371 -18.66 -10.63 -23.26
C TYR A 371 -19.58 -10.99 -22.10
N LYS A 372 -19.90 -12.29 -22.03
CA LYS A 372 -20.33 -12.96 -20.81
C LYS A 372 -19.23 -13.92 -20.31
N ILE A 373 -19.33 -14.30 -19.05
CA ILE A 373 -18.59 -15.46 -18.51
C ILE A 373 -19.54 -16.67 -18.49
N ASP A 374 -19.17 -17.77 -19.13
CA ASP A 374 -20.00 -18.98 -19.20
C ASP A 374 -19.85 -19.85 -17.93
N THR A 375 -20.68 -20.88 -17.84
CA THR A 375 -20.76 -21.86 -16.75
C THR A 375 -19.45 -22.59 -16.45
N ASP A 376 -18.55 -22.70 -17.43
CA ASP A 376 -17.21 -23.30 -17.32
C ASP A 376 -16.09 -22.27 -17.07
N LYS A 377 -16.47 -21.01 -16.82
CA LYS A 377 -15.59 -19.83 -16.65
C LYS A 377 -14.91 -19.35 -17.93
N SER A 378 -15.27 -19.89 -19.10
CA SER A 378 -14.81 -19.36 -20.37
C SER A 378 -15.44 -18.00 -20.67
N MET A 379 -14.70 -17.18 -21.40
CA MET A 379 -15.18 -15.89 -21.91
C MET A 379 -15.84 -16.13 -23.27
N VAL A 380 -17.09 -15.69 -23.42
CA VAL A 380 -17.88 -15.87 -24.65
C VAL A 380 -18.39 -14.51 -25.13
N GLU A 381 -18.12 -14.19 -26.40
CA GLU A 381 -18.67 -13.00 -27.05
C GLU A 381 -20.15 -13.19 -27.37
N ILE A 382 -20.96 -12.15 -27.14
CA ILE A 382 -22.43 -12.15 -27.32
C ILE A 382 -22.91 -11.05 -28.27
#